data_AF-A0A0J1JN30-F1
#
_entry.id   AF-A0A0J1JN30-F1
#
_cell.length_a   1.000
_cell.length_b   1.000
_cell.length_c   1.000
_cell.angle_alpha   90.00
_cell.angle_beta   90.00
_cell.angle_gamma   90.00
#
_symmetry.space_group_name_H-M   'P 1'
#
loop_
_entity.id
_entity.type
_entity.pdbx_description
1 polymer ?
#
loop_
_entity_poly.entity_id
_entity_poly.type
_entity_poly.pdbx_seq_one_letter_code
_entity_poly.pdbx_strand_id
1 'polypeptide(L)' 'MASRFYHPDAIFDDPIQQLVREAHRIVTCHPHQGQLDEKHMVALRSIELGIVSRPRGVYFDEEFLDKLPDALPG' A
#
# COMPACT_ATOMS: atom_id res chain seq x y z
N MET A 1 12.55 8.98 -17.84
CA MET A 1 12.62 8.80 -16.37
C MET A 1 11.38 9.46 -15.76
N ALA A 2 10.31 8.70 -15.56
CA ALA A 2 9.10 9.25 -14.94
C ALA A 2 9.35 9.36 -13.44
N SER A 3 9.35 10.59 -12.92
CA SER A 3 9.42 10.84 -11.50
C SER A 3 8.26 10.14 -10.80
N ARG A 4 8.61 9.28 -9.84
CA ARG A 4 7.71 8.49 -8.98
C ARG A 4 7.05 9.40 -7.94
N PHE A 5 6.34 10.43 -8.38
CA PHE A 5 5.71 11.36 -7.45
C PHE A 5 4.64 10.64 -6.63
N TYR A 6 4.83 10.63 -5.31
CA TYR A 6 3.76 10.34 -4.38
C TYR A 6 2.65 11.38 -4.58
N HIS A 7 1.40 11.00 -4.30
CA HIS A 7 0.31 11.97 -4.23
C HIS A 7 0.75 13.11 -3.30
N PRO A 8 0.49 14.40 -3.61
CA PRO A 8 0.93 15.52 -2.77
C PRO A 8 0.47 15.39 -1.31
N ASP A 9 -0.64 14.68 -1.08
CA ASP A 9 -1.13 14.37 0.27
C ASP A 9 -0.25 13.39 1.06
N ALA A 10 0.65 12.66 0.42
CA ALA A 10 1.52 11.68 1.09
C ALA A 10 2.49 12.31 2.09
N ILE A 11 2.71 13.63 2.00
CA ILE A 11 3.50 14.38 2.98
C ILE A 11 2.79 14.45 4.35
N PHE A 12 1.48 14.25 4.38
CA PHE A 12 0.67 14.25 5.60
C PHE A 12 0.36 12.85 6.12
N ASP A 13 0.80 11.81 5.40
CA ASP A 13 0.60 10.43 5.83
C ASP A 13 1.42 10.19 7.11
N ASP A 14 0.78 9.62 8.12
CA ASP A 14 1.48 9.08 9.29
C ASP A 14 2.35 7.86 8.89
N PRO A 15 3.28 7.39 9.75
CA PRO A 15 4.18 6.29 9.40
C PRO A 15 3.46 4.99 8.95
N ILE A 16 2.28 4.69 9.51
CA ILE A 16 1.50 3.50 9.12
C ILE A 16 0.84 3.75 7.76
N GLN A 17 0.30 4.94 7.53
CA GLN A 17 -0.25 5.35 6.24
C GLN A 17 0.79 5.33 5.11
N GLN A 18 2.04 5.71 5.41
CA GLN A 18 3.15 5.60 4.45
C GLN A 18 3.42 4.14 4.05
N LEU A 19 3.43 3.21 5.01
CA LEU A 19 3.58 1.78 4.74
C LEU A 19 2.41 1.23 3.93
N VAL A 20 1.18 1.68 4.17
CA VAL A 20 0.01 1.30 3.37
C VAL A 20 0.17 1.76 1.92
N ARG A 21 0.68 2.97 1.70
CA ARG A 21 0.92 3.49 0.35
C ARG A 21 2.02 2.73 -0.37
N GLU A 22 3.08 2.36 0.34
CA GLU A 22 4.14 1.51 -0.18
C GLU A 22 3.59 0.13 -0.57
N ALA A 23 2.82 -0.50 0.33
CA ALA A 23 2.15 -1.77 0.08
C ALA A 23 1.24 -1.71 -1.15
N HIS A 24 0.41 -0.66 -1.24
CA HIS A 24 -0.44 -0.42 -2.40
C HIS A 24 0.36 -0.35 -3.70
N ARG A 25 1.50 0.33 -3.69
CA ARG A 25 2.37 0.44 -4.86
C ARG A 25 2.98 -0.92 -5.22
N ILE A 26 3.46 -1.67 -4.24
CA ILE A 26 4.02 -3.02 -4.43
C ILE A 26 2.98 -3.92 -5.12
N VAL A 27 1.75 -3.95 -4.60
CA VAL A 27 0.66 -4.78 -5.14
C VAL A 27 0.27 -4.35 -6.55
N THR A 28 -0.01 -3.07 -6.76
CA THR A 28 -0.48 -2.57 -8.08
C THR A 28 0.59 -2.71 -9.17
N CYS A 29 1.87 -2.62 -8.80
CA CYS A 29 3.01 -2.79 -9.71
C CYS A 29 3.62 -4.21 -9.70
N HIS A 30 2.99 -5.20 -9.06
CA HIS A 30 3.47 -6.58 -9.06
C HIS A 30 3.48 -7.15 -10.49
N PRO A 31 4.51 -7.93 -10.91
CA PRO A 31 5.65 -8.43 -10.12
C PRO A 31 6.89 -7.51 -10.13
N HIS A 32 6.80 -6.30 -10.68
CA HIS A 32 7.96 -5.45 -10.92
C HIS A 32 8.50 -4.72 -9.69
N GLN A 33 7.78 -4.75 -8.57
CA GLN A 33 8.09 -3.92 -7.41
C GLN A 33 8.09 -4.70 -6.09
N GLY A 34 9.03 -5.63 -5.94
CA GLY A 34 9.28 -6.34 -4.67
C GLY A 34 8.10 -7.21 -4.19
N GLN A 35 8.16 -7.61 -2.92
CA GLN A 35 7.11 -8.35 -2.22
C GLN A 35 6.70 -7.58 -0.95
N LEU A 36 5.49 -7.82 -0.46
CA LEU A 36 5.06 -7.32 0.83
C LEU A 36 5.87 -7.98 1.95
N ASP A 37 6.18 -7.21 2.98
CA ASP A 37 6.81 -7.70 4.22
C ASP A 37 5.82 -7.64 5.40
N GLU A 38 6.26 -8.12 6.57
CA GLU A 38 5.44 -8.12 7.79
C GLU A 38 4.92 -6.73 8.18
N LYS A 39 5.69 -5.67 7.95
CA LYS A 39 5.30 -4.29 8.31
C LYS A 39 4.17 -3.81 7.40
N HIS A 40 4.24 -4.12 6.11
CA HIS A 40 3.17 -3.83 5.17
C HIS A 40 1.89 -4.57 5.57
N MET A 41 2.00 -5.84 5.96
CA MET A 41 0.86 -6.65 6.41
C MET A 41 0.19 -6.07 7.65
N VAL A 42 0.99 -5.69 8.66
CA VAL A 42 0.48 -5.03 9.87
C VAL A 42 -0.20 -3.71 9.54
N ALA A 43 0.38 -2.92 8.63
CA ALA A 43 -0.17 -1.63 8.22
C ALA A 43 -1.52 -1.79 7.49
N LEU A 44 -1.60 -2.69 6.51
CA LEU A 44 -2.85 -3.02 5.81
C LEU A 44 -3.93 -3.52 6.78
N ARG A 45 -3.57 -4.42 7.71
CA ARG A 45 -4.49 -4.94 8.73
C ARG A 45 -4.98 -3.86 9.69
N SER A 46 -4.12 -2.89 10.02
CA SER A 46 -4.50 -1.76 10.88
C SER A 46 -5.56 -0.87 10.22
N ILE A 47 -5.52 -0.70 8.89
CA ILE A 47 -6.58 -0.01 8.13
C ILE A 47 -7.86 -0.84 8.10
N GLU A 48 -7.75 -2.15 7.83
CA GLU A 48 -8.90 -3.06 7.78
C GLU A 48 -9.67 -3.08 9.10
N LEU A 49 -8.95 -3.08 10.23
CA LEU A 49 -9.52 -3.05 11.57
C LEU A 49 -10.01 -1.66 12.01
N GLY A 50 -9.81 -0.61 11.19
CA GLY A 50 -10.20 0.76 11.51
C GLY A 50 -9.36 1.41 12.62
N ILE A 51 -8.21 0.84 12.97
CA ILE A 51 -7.27 1.39 13.96
C ILE A 51 -6.59 2.64 13.41
N VAL A 52 -6.19 2.58 12.14
CA VAL A 52 -5.60 3.70 11.41
C VAL A 52 -6.50 4.05 10.23
N SER A 53 -6.66 5.34 9.96
CA SER A 53 -7.44 5.80 8.81
C SER A 53 -6.69 5.54 7.49
N ARG A 54 -7.42 5.21 6.43
CA ARG A 54 -6.81 4.97 5.11
C ARG A 54 -6.12 6.24 4.58
N PRO A 55 -4.91 6.14 4.00
CA PRO A 55 -4.25 7.28 3.37
C PRO A 55 -5.09 7.87 2.24
N ARG A 56 -4.98 9.20 2.06
CA ARG A 56 -5.71 9.92 1.00
C ARG A 56 -5.21 9.51 -0.38
N GLY A 57 -6.15 9.35 -1.32
CA GLY A 57 -5.84 8.95 -2.70
C GLY A 57 -5.32 7.52 -2.84
N VAL A 58 -5.45 6.68 -1.80
CA VAL A 58 -5.22 5.23 -1.88
C VAL A 58 -6.58 4.54 -1.90
N TYR A 59 -6.78 3.68 -2.88
CA TYR A 59 -8.03 2.96 -3.09
C TYR A 59 -7.71 1.47 -3.15
N PHE A 60 -8.38 0.67 -2.33
CA PHE A 60 -8.29 -0.80 -2.40
C PHE A 60 -9.42 -1.27 -3.31
N ASP A 61 -9.24 -1.05 -4.61
CA ASP A 61 -10.18 -1.45 -5.66
C ASP A 61 -9.99 -2.92 -6.06
N GLU A 62 -10.81 -3.38 -7.01
CA GLU A 62 -10.76 -4.77 -7.49
C GLU A 62 -9.39 -5.13 -8.05
N GLU A 63 -8.69 -4.21 -8.73
CA GLU A 63 -7.35 -4.44 -9.27
C GLU A 63 -6.33 -4.68 -8.14
N PHE A 64 -6.38 -3.87 -7.09
CA PHE A 64 -5.54 -4.09 -5.91
C PHE A 64 -5.84 -5.44 -5.26
N LEU A 65 -7.12 -5.78 -5.07
CA LEU A 65 -7.52 -7.02 -4.40
C LEU A 65 -7.17 -8.27 -5.21
N ASP A 66 -7.24 -8.21 -6.54
CA ASP A 66 -6.89 -9.31 -7.44
C ASP A 66 -5.38 -9.61 -7.40
N LYS A 67 -4.54 -8.56 -7.32
CA LYS A 67 -3.08 -8.68 -7.27
C LYS A 67 -2.51 -8.93 -5.87
N LEU A 68 -3.30 -8.65 -4.82
CA LEU A 68 -2.83 -8.76 -3.44
C LEU A 68 -2.29 -10.16 -3.10
N PRO A 69 -2.96 -11.28 -3.44
CA PRO A 69 -2.47 -12.63 -3.14
C PRO A 69 -1.08 -12.93 -3.70
N ASP A 70 -0.78 -12.44 -4.91
CA ASP A 70 0.51 -12.68 -5.59
C ASP A 70 1.65 -11.86 -4.96
N ALA A 71 1.32 -10.73 -4.33
CA ALA A 71 2.27 -9.86 -3.67
C ALA A 71 2.53 -10.22 -2.19
N LEU A 72 1.73 -11.13 -1.62
CA LEU A 72 1.93 -11.62 -0.25
C LEU A 72 3.28 -12.38 -0.14
N PRO A 73 3.95 -12.29 1.01
CA PRO A 73 5.10 -13.16 1.27
C PRO A 73 4.64 -14.62 1.27
N GLY A 74 5.34 -15.47 0.52
CA GLY A 74 5.10 -16.92 0.43
C GLY A 74 5.62 -17.69 1.63
#